data_AF-A0A7G7KIH5-F1
#
_entry.id   AF-A0A7G7KIH5-F1
#
_cell.length_a   1.000
_cell.length_b   1.000
_cell.length_c   1.000
_cell.angle_alpha   90.00
_cell.angle_beta   90.00
_cell.angle_gamma   90.00
#
_symmetry.space_group_name_H-M   'P 1'
#
loop_
_entity.id
_entity.type
_entity.pdbx_description
1 polymer ?
#
loop_
_entity_poly.entity_id
_entity_poly.type
_entity_poly.pdbx_seq_one_letter_code
_entity_poly.pdbx_strand_id
1 'polypeptide(L)'
;MANHSWLSLTELGQLFGISTRHCERALDQAGWLDRHGRPTPAALDAGAASVQGPQCHPRGSRWNADICRTLLETRGYRPISRDDQVKQWVALLEAMSEGSPSIAATADQMAEDLPSDLVEDVNAGLSRLGCRFQASRKASAC
;
A
#
# COMPACT_ATOMS: atom_id res chain seq x y z
N MET A 1 4.70 15.67 7.57
CA MET A 1 3.96 14.71 6.72
C MET A 1 4.36 13.31 7.16
N ALA A 2 3.38 12.42 7.34
CA ALA A 2 3.34 11.28 8.28
C ALA A 2 4.67 10.55 8.59
N ASN A 3 5.15 10.71 9.84
CA ASN A 3 6.14 9.83 10.47
C ASN A 3 5.49 8.48 10.82
N HIS A 4 5.18 7.67 9.81
CA HIS A 4 4.94 6.23 10.01
C HIS A 4 6.24 5.49 9.70
N SER A 5 7.29 5.77 10.49
CA SER A 5 8.59 5.14 10.30
C SER A 5 8.52 3.63 10.53
N TRP A 6 7.53 3.13 11.26
CA TRP A 6 7.41 1.72 11.65
C TRP A 6 6.08 1.14 11.19
N LEU A 7 6.13 0.24 10.21
CA LEU A 7 4.98 -0.36 9.53
C LEU A 7 4.94 -1.87 9.73
N SER A 8 3.75 -2.47 9.65
CA SER A 8 3.62 -3.91 9.48
C SER A 8 4.03 -4.34 8.06
N LEU A 9 4.28 -5.63 7.84
CA LEU A 9 4.57 -6.17 6.49
C LEU A 9 3.44 -5.89 5.49
N THR A 10 2.19 -5.87 5.97
CA THR A 10 1.03 -5.57 5.12
C THR A 10 1.04 -4.11 4.66
N GLU A 11 1.25 -3.17 5.59
CA GLU A 11 1.36 -1.75 5.26
C GLU A 11 2.57 -1.47 4.36
N LEU A 12 3.68 -2.16 4.59
CA LEU A 12 4.85 -2.06 3.74
C LEU A 12 4.55 -2.56 2.33
N GLY A 13 3.88 -3.71 2.19
CA GLY A 13 3.44 -4.22 0.88
C GLY A 13 2.54 -3.22 0.15
N GLN A 14 1.61 -2.57 0.87
CA GLN A 14 0.72 -1.55 0.30
C GLN A 14 1.49 -0.34 -0.27
N LEU A 15 2.59 0.10 0.37
CA LEU A 15 3.41 1.20 -0.14
C LEU A 15 4.03 0.91 -1.52
N PHE A 16 4.31 -0.36 -1.81
CA PHE A 16 4.86 -0.81 -3.10
C PHE A 16 3.78 -1.46 -3.99
N GLY A 17 2.52 -1.48 -3.53
CA GLY A 17 1.40 -2.26 -4.08
C GLY A 17 1.75 -3.68 -4.48
N ILE A 18 2.53 -4.32 -3.61
CA ILE A 18 2.81 -5.75 -3.68
C ILE A 18 2.10 -6.45 -2.52
N SER A 19 1.75 -7.73 -2.69
CA SER A 19 1.14 -8.49 -1.62
C SER A 19 2.12 -8.71 -0.46
N THR A 20 1.60 -8.92 0.76
CA THR A 20 2.41 -9.22 1.94
C THR A 20 3.40 -10.37 1.69
N ARG A 21 2.97 -11.43 1.00
CA ARG A 21 3.85 -12.55 0.63
C ARG A 21 5.01 -12.15 -0.28
N HIS A 22 4.77 -11.21 -1.20
CA HIS A 22 5.81 -10.72 -2.09
C HIS A 22 6.80 -9.85 -1.33
N CYS A 23 6.30 -9.01 -0.42
CA CYS A 23 7.11 -8.23 0.50
C CYS A 23 7.97 -9.12 1.40
N GLU A 24 7.39 -10.17 1.99
CA GLU A 24 8.11 -11.17 2.79
C GLU A 24 9.22 -11.84 1.97
N ARG A 25 8.92 -12.27 0.73
CA ARG A 25 9.91 -12.88 -0.14
C ARG A 25 11.05 -11.93 -0.49
N ALA A 26 10.77 -10.64 -0.69
CA ALA A 26 11.80 -9.65 -0.97
C ALA A 26 12.74 -9.43 0.23
N LEU A 27 12.19 -9.44 1.45
CA LEU A 27 12.95 -9.33 2.69
C LEU A 27 13.73 -10.61 3.02
N ASP A 28 13.16 -11.79 2.75
CA ASP A 28 13.84 -13.10 2.85
C ASP A 28 15.05 -13.17 1.90
N GLN A 29 14.88 -12.75 0.64
CA GLN A 29 15.97 -12.65 -0.33
C GLN A 29 17.05 -11.63 0.04
N ALA A 30 16.72 -10.67 0.92
CA ALA A 30 17.67 -9.72 1.50
C ALA A 30 18.36 -10.26 2.77
N GLY A 31 17.98 -11.45 3.25
CA GLY A 31 18.45 -12.02 4.49
C GLY A 31 17.91 -11.31 5.73
N TRP A 32 16.83 -10.53 5.58
CA TRP A 32 16.19 -9.77 6.66
C TRP A 32 15.05 -10.53 7.32
N LEU A 33 14.48 -11.53 6.65
CA LEU A 33 13.54 -12.48 7.21
C LEU A 33 14.17 -13.87 7.32
N ASP A 34 13.82 -14.58 8.39
CA ASP A 34 14.09 -16.01 8.56
C ASP A 34 12.91 -16.84 8.00
N ARG A 35 13.14 -18.14 7.78
CA ARG A 35 12.14 -19.14 7.33
C ARG A 35 10.86 -19.20 8.17
N HIS A 36 10.91 -18.64 9.38
CA HIS A 36 9.81 -18.55 10.33
C HIS A 36 9.04 -17.21 10.26
N GLY A 37 9.35 -16.34 9.29
CA GLY A 37 8.74 -15.01 9.15
C GLY A 37 9.13 -14.04 10.25
N ARG A 38 10.31 -14.25 10.86
CA ARG A 38 10.86 -13.39 11.93
C ARG A 38 12.01 -12.55 11.38
N PRO A 39 12.17 -11.30 11.85
CA PRO A 39 13.32 -10.49 11.46
C PRO A 39 14.62 -11.15 11.92
N THR A 40 15.61 -11.21 11.04
CA THR A 40 16.94 -11.72 11.38
C THR A 40 17.71 -10.71 12.24
N PRO A 41 18.77 -11.14 12.93
CA PRO A 41 19.64 -10.21 13.66
C PRO A 41 20.20 -9.10 12.77
N ALA A 42 20.47 -9.39 11.49
CA ALA A 42 20.93 -8.40 10.53
C ALA A 42 19.88 -7.29 10.27
N ALA A 43 18.60 -7.64 10.24
CA ALA A 43 17.51 -6.66 10.11
C ALA A 43 17.35 -5.79 11.37
N LEU A 44 17.59 -6.37 12.55
CA LEU A 44 17.56 -5.63 13.82
C LEU A 44 18.76 -4.69 13.96
N ASP A 45 19.96 -5.16 13.61
CA ASP A 45 21.20 -4.38 13.65
C ASP A 45 21.18 -3.21 12.66
N ALA A 46 20.65 -3.45 11.45
CA ALA A 46 20.43 -2.41 10.45
C ALA A 46 19.32 -1.40 10.82
N GLY A 47 18.59 -1.62 11.92
CA GLY A 47 17.41 -0.82 12.28
C GLY A 47 16.22 -0.99 11.33
N ALA A 48 16.27 -1.98 10.43
CA ALA A 48 15.23 -2.27 9.45
C ALA A 48 13.99 -2.92 10.07
N ALA A 49 14.15 -3.61 11.20
CA ALA A 49 13.06 -4.24 11.93
C ALA A 49 13.14 -3.97 13.44
N SER A 50 12.01 -4.06 14.11
CA SER A 50 11.88 -3.96 15.57
C SER A 50 10.83 -4.95 16.05
N VAL A 51 11.17 -5.73 17.08
CA VAL A 51 10.23 -6.64 17.75
C VAL A 51 9.64 -5.91 18.94
N GLN A 52 8.38 -5.47 18.86
CA GLN A 52 7.71 -4.84 20.01
C GLN A 52 6.93 -5.89 20.82
N GLY A 53 7.34 -6.09 22.07
CA GLY A 53 6.60 -6.85 23.08
C GLY A 53 7.30 -8.11 23.59
N PRO A 54 6.89 -8.64 24.76
CA PRO A 54 7.50 -9.80 25.42
C PRO A 54 7.20 -11.15 24.73
N GLN A 55 6.36 -11.17 23.70
CA GLN A 55 6.02 -12.37 22.94
C GLN A 55 6.47 -12.22 21.49
N CYS A 56 7.49 -12.99 21.11
CA CYS A 56 8.03 -13.14 19.76
C CYS A 56 7.02 -13.77 18.78
N HIS A 57 5.87 -13.14 18.57
CA HIS A 57 4.96 -13.51 17.49
C HIS A 57 5.43 -12.85 16.18
N PRO A 58 5.44 -13.58 15.06
CA PRO A 58 5.84 -13.03 13.76
C PRO A 58 5.01 -11.80 13.35
N ARG A 59 3.77 -11.69 13.86
CA ARG A 59 2.88 -10.53 13.64
C ARG A 59 3.18 -9.29 14.50
N GLY A 60 4.10 -9.37 15.45
CA GLY A 60 4.52 -8.24 16.30
C GLY A 60 5.74 -7.46 15.78
N SER A 61 6.31 -7.90 14.65
CA SER A 61 7.47 -7.27 14.04
C SER A 61 7.06 -6.03 13.26
N ARG A 62 7.64 -4.89 13.60
CA ARG A 62 7.50 -3.63 12.84
C ARG A 62 8.73 -3.41 11.98
N TRP A 63 8.53 -2.88 10.79
CA TRP A 63 9.54 -2.65 9.77
C TRP A 63 9.73 -1.17 9.53
N ASN A 64 10.99 -0.75 9.42
CA ASN A 64 11.31 0.64 9.17
C ASN A 64 11.02 0.99 7.71
N ALA A 65 10.07 1.89 7.48
CA ALA A 65 9.58 2.22 6.15
C ALA A 65 10.68 2.78 5.23
N ASP A 66 11.56 3.64 5.73
CA ASP A 66 12.61 4.28 4.93
C ASP A 66 13.75 3.32 4.59
N ILE A 67 14.16 2.48 5.55
CA ILE A 67 15.20 1.48 5.36
C ILE A 67 14.71 0.38 4.41
N CYS A 68 13.49 -0.11 4.64
CA CYS A 68 12.87 -1.10 3.76
C CYS A 68 12.57 -0.53 2.37
N ARG A 69 12.23 0.76 2.27
CA ARG A 69 12.07 1.42 0.96
C ARG A 69 13.37 1.41 0.18
N THR A 70 14.46 1.82 0.80
CA THR A 70 15.78 1.82 0.16
C THR A 70 16.14 0.41 -0.34
N LEU A 71 15.92 -0.61 0.49
CA LEU A 71 16.15 -2.00 0.09
C LEU A 71 15.29 -2.43 -1.11
N LEU A 72 13.98 -2.16 -1.06
CA LEU A 72 13.06 -2.54 -2.11
C LEU A 72 13.38 -1.80 -3.42
N GLU A 73 13.74 -0.53 -3.36
CA GLU A 73 14.19 0.26 -4.50
C GLU A 73 15.48 -0.30 -5.13
N THR A 74 16.47 -0.71 -4.32
CA THR A 74 17.69 -1.36 -4.83
C THR A 74 17.42 -2.68 -5.53
N ARG A 75 16.31 -3.34 -5.20
CA ARG A 75 15.83 -4.57 -5.84
C ARG A 75 14.95 -4.32 -7.07
N GLY A 76 14.70 -3.06 -7.41
CA GLY A 76 13.92 -2.65 -8.58
C GLY A 76 12.43 -2.44 -8.31
N TYR A 77 11.96 -2.55 -7.06
CA TYR A 77 10.60 -2.18 -6.72
C TYR A 77 10.49 -0.66 -6.68
N ARG A 78 9.46 -0.11 -7.30
CA ARG A 78 9.16 1.32 -7.19
C ARG A 78 8.04 1.49 -6.17
N PRO A 79 8.18 2.35 -5.16
CA PRO A 79 7.04 2.72 -4.33
C PRO A 79 5.96 3.25 -5.26
N ILE A 80 4.70 2.90 -5.01
CA ILE A 80 3.66 3.43 -5.87
C ILE A 80 3.52 4.90 -5.53
N SER A 81 3.89 5.73 -6.50
CA SER A 81 3.68 7.16 -6.42
C SER A 81 2.20 7.41 -6.18
N ARG A 82 1.89 8.29 -5.23
CA ARG A 82 0.52 8.76 -5.00
C ARG A 82 -0.16 9.16 -6.32
N ASP A 83 0.60 9.80 -7.21
CA ASP A 83 0.16 10.20 -8.55
C ASP A 83 -0.22 9.01 -9.45
N ASP A 84 0.53 7.91 -9.41
CA ASP A 84 0.22 6.68 -10.15
C ASP A 84 -1.05 6.01 -9.61
N GLN A 85 -1.21 5.96 -8.27
CA GLN A 85 -2.45 5.46 -7.65
C GLN A 85 -3.65 6.30 -8.09
N VAL A 86 -3.53 7.63 -8.04
CA VAL A 86 -4.60 8.54 -8.45
C VAL A 86 -4.94 8.31 -9.92
N LYS A 87 -3.95 8.22 -10.82
CA LYS A 87 -4.18 7.94 -12.25
C LYS A 87 -4.89 6.61 -12.48
N GLN A 88 -4.48 5.54 -11.81
CA GLN A 88 -5.09 4.22 -11.94
C GLN A 88 -6.56 4.24 -11.49
N TRP A 89 -6.85 4.89 -10.36
CA TRP A 89 -8.21 5.02 -9.86
C TRP A 89 -9.08 5.90 -10.74
N VAL A 90 -8.56 7.02 -11.23
CA VAL A 90 -9.26 7.90 -12.17
C VAL A 90 -9.63 7.15 -13.45
N ALA A 91 -8.67 6.45 -14.07
CA ALA A 91 -8.91 5.69 -15.29
C ALA A 91 -9.91 4.55 -15.08
N LEU A 92 -9.85 3.86 -13.94
CA LEU A 92 -10.78 2.80 -13.59
C LEU A 92 -12.22 3.33 -13.44
N LEU A 93 -12.40 4.40 -12.66
CA LEU A 93 -13.71 4.99 -12.38
C LEU A 93 -14.32 5.65 -13.62
N GLU A 94 -13.51 6.31 -14.45
CA GLU A 94 -13.95 6.86 -15.74
C GLU A 94 -14.46 5.74 -16.66
N ALA A 95 -13.66 4.68 -16.87
CA ALA A 95 -14.03 3.57 -17.74
C ALA A 95 -15.31 2.84 -17.29
N MET A 96 -15.54 2.77 -15.98
CA MET A 96 -16.79 2.22 -15.43
C MET A 96 -17.97 3.20 -15.57
N SER A 97 -17.73 4.51 -15.43
CA SER A 97 -18.77 5.52 -15.63
C SER A 97 -19.22 5.64 -17.09
N GLU A 98 -18.34 5.34 -18.04
CA GLU A 98 -18.68 5.29 -19.48
C GLU A 98 -19.43 4.02 -19.88
N GLY A 99 -19.65 3.09 -18.95
CA GLY A 99 -20.49 1.92 -19.14
C GLY A 99 -19.79 0.77 -19.85
N SER A 100 -18.61 0.37 -19.37
CA SER A 100 -17.97 -0.86 -19.84
C SER A 100 -18.83 -2.09 -19.48
N PRO A 101 -19.37 -2.84 -20.47
CA PRO A 101 -20.34 -3.93 -20.24
C PRO A 101 -19.73 -5.21 -19.64
N SER A 102 -18.45 -5.19 -19.26
CA SER A 102 -17.70 -6.37 -18.81
C SER A 102 -17.46 -6.43 -17.29
N ILE A 103 -17.89 -5.43 -16.52
CA ILE A 103 -17.67 -5.38 -15.06
C ILE A 103 -19.03 -5.40 -14.35
N ALA A 104 -19.29 -6.45 -13.56
CA ALA A 104 -20.53 -6.60 -12.79
C ALA A 104 -20.64 -5.62 -11.60
N ALA A 105 -19.53 -4.97 -11.23
CA ALA A 105 -19.47 -3.95 -10.19
C ALA A 105 -19.72 -2.56 -10.78
N THR A 106 -20.47 -1.72 -10.06
CA THR A 106 -20.66 -0.31 -10.42
C THR A 106 -19.47 0.54 -9.96
N ALA A 107 -19.29 1.72 -10.55
CA ALA A 107 -18.26 2.66 -10.12
C ALA A 107 -18.37 3.02 -8.63
N ASP A 108 -19.60 3.04 -8.09
CA ASP A 108 -19.87 3.27 -6.67
C ASP A 108 -19.32 2.14 -5.79
N GLN A 109 -19.56 0.88 -6.17
CA GLN A 109 -19.04 -0.30 -5.46
C GLN A 109 -17.51 -0.33 -5.47
N MET A 110 -16.87 0.04 -6.58
CA MET A 110 -15.41 0.10 -6.64
C MET A 110 -14.83 1.30 -5.87
N ALA A 111 -15.55 2.43 -5.85
CA ALA A 111 -15.15 3.59 -5.07
C ALA A 111 -15.19 3.32 -3.55
N GLU A 112 -15.91 2.28 -3.09
CA GLU A 112 -15.90 1.86 -1.69
C GLU A 112 -14.55 1.31 -1.21
N ASP A 113 -13.73 0.79 -2.13
CA ASP A 113 -12.37 0.30 -1.87
C ASP A 113 -11.30 1.40 -2.02
N LEU A 114 -11.69 2.61 -2.44
CA LEU A 114 -10.79 3.73 -2.61
C LEU A 114 -10.29 4.22 -1.23
N PRO A 115 -8.96 4.32 -1.00
CA PRO A 115 -8.44 4.85 0.25
C PRO A 115 -8.90 6.29 0.50
N SER A 116 -9.41 6.58 1.71
CA SER A 116 -9.96 7.89 2.10
C SER A 116 -9.00 9.07 1.88
N ASP A 117 -7.70 8.80 1.92
CA ASP A 117 -6.62 9.77 1.70
C ASP A 117 -6.46 10.15 0.22
N LEU A 118 -6.87 9.29 -0.72
CA LEU A 118 -6.77 9.50 -2.17
C LEU A 118 -8.05 10.07 -2.81
N VAL A 119 -9.18 10.05 -2.08
CA VAL A 119 -10.50 10.48 -2.59
C VAL A 119 -10.46 11.87 -3.21
N GLU A 120 -9.81 12.84 -2.54
CA GLU A 120 -9.76 14.23 -3.00
C GLU A 120 -8.96 14.36 -4.31
N ASP A 121 -7.81 13.69 -4.40
CA ASP A 121 -6.96 13.72 -5.60
C ASP A 121 -7.61 12.99 -6.78
N VAL A 122 -8.30 11.86 -6.52
CA VAL A 122 -9.04 11.11 -7.55
C VAL A 122 -10.22 11.91 -8.07
N ASN A 123 -11.01 12.56 -7.20
CA ASN A 123 -12.12 13.41 -7.61
C ASN A 123 -11.65 14.63 -8.42
N ALA A 124 -10.50 15.20 -8.06
CA ALA A 124 -9.87 16.26 -8.85
C ALA A 124 -9.47 15.77 -10.25
N GLY A 125 -8.93 14.55 -10.35
CA GLY A 125 -8.61 13.90 -11.62
C GLY A 125 -9.85 13.64 -12.49
N LEU A 126 -10.90 13.06 -11.93
CA LEU A 126 -12.17 12.81 -12.62
C LEU A 126 -12.83 14.10 -13.12
N SER A 127 -12.81 15.15 -12.30
CA SER A 127 -13.34 16.47 -12.67
C SER A 127 -12.58 17.09 -13.85
N ARG A 128 -11.26 16.90 -13.92
CA ARG A 128 -10.45 17.37 -15.05
C ARG A 128 -10.77 16.64 -16.36
N LEU A 129 -11.16 15.37 -16.27
CA LEU A 129 -11.60 14.57 -17.43
C LEU A 129 -13.06 14.84 -17.82
N GLY A 130 -13.78 15.66 -17.04
CA GLY A 130 -15.20 15.95 -17.29
C GLY A 130 -16.14 14.81 -16.85
N CYS A 131 -15.62 13.82 -16.11
CA CYS A 131 -16.43 12.76 -15.54
C CYS A 131 -17.33 13.33 -14.43
N ARG A 132 -18.63 13.02 -14.48
CA ARG A 132 -19.62 13.49 -13.49
C ARG A 132 -19.63 12.66 -12.21
N PHE A 133 -18.98 11.50 -12.23
CA PHE A 133 -18.86 10.63 -11.07
C PHE A 133 -17.90 11.23 -10.05
N GLN A 134 -18.29 11.18 -8.77
CA GLN A 134 -17.46 11.58 -7.64
C GLN A 134 -17.48 10.47 -6.60
N ALA A 135 -16.30 10.00 -6.21
CA ALA A 135 -16.18 9.05 -5.12
C ALA A 135 -16.50 9.75 -3.79
N SER A 136 -17.42 9.17 -3.00
CA SER A 136 -17.69 9.67 -1.65
C SER A 136 -16.65 9.14 -0.68
N ARG A 137 -16.08 10.01 0.16
CA ARG A 137 -15.25 9.58 1.28
C ARG A 137 -16.14 8.79 2.23
N LYS A 138 -15.87 7.50 2.43
CA LYS A 138 -16.44 6.80 3.60
C LYS A 138 -15.98 7.57 4.82
N ALA A 139 -16.93 8.21 5.51
CA ALA A 139 -16.72 8.60 6.89
C ALA A 139 -16.42 7.28 7.61
N SER A 140 -15.15 7.08 8.00
CA SER A 140 -14.78 5.94 8.84
C SER A 140 -15.74 5.97 10.03
N ALA A 141 -16.68 5.03 10.07
CA ALA A 141 -17.49 4.82 11.26
C ALA A 141 -16.51 4.45 12.38
N CYS A 142 -16.47 5.31 13.39
CA CYS A 142 -15.69 5.13 14.62
C CYS A 142 -16.07 3.84 15.36
#